data_AF-A0A6J4FAT2-F1
#
_entry.id   AF-A0A6J4FAT2-F1
#
_cell.length_a   1.000
_cell.length_b   1.000
_cell.length_c   1.000
_cell.angle_alpha   90.00
_cell.angle_beta   90.00
_cell.angle_gamma   90.00
#
_symmetry.space_group_name_H-M   'P 1'
#
loop_
_entity.id
_entity.type
_entity.pdbx_description
1 polymer ?
#
loop_
_entity_poly.entity_id
_entity_poly.type
_entity_poly.pdbx_seq_one_letter_code
_entity_poly.pdbx_strand_id
1 'polypeptide(L)' 'MVASVKPPAANKFRRYRETQQARGLKLLRLWIPDPRADGFRAEAHRQASILKGSPEEADALAFIEAVADLGDDGESAAQ' A
#
# COMPACT_ATOMS: atom_id res chain seq x y z
N MET A 1 -5.73 32.51 31.82
CA MET A 1 -5.09 31.52 30.92
C MET A 1 -6.19 30.68 30.29
N VAL A 2 -6.42 30.77 28.99
CA VAL A 2 -7.43 29.95 28.30
C VAL A 2 -6.70 28.73 27.73
N ALA A 3 -7.01 27.54 28.25
CA ALA A 3 -6.45 26.30 27.73
C ALA A 3 -6.95 26.08 26.29
N SER A 4 -6.02 25.90 25.35
CA SER A 4 -6.33 25.52 23.97
C SER A 4 -6.91 24.11 23.97
N VAL A 5 -8.23 24.00 23.80
CA VAL A 5 -8.91 22.71 23.63
C VAL A 5 -8.49 22.16 22.27
N LYS A 6 -7.58 21.17 22.29
CA LYS A 6 -7.15 20.48 21.08
C LYS A 6 -8.40 19.83 20.46
N PRO A 7 -8.75 20.15 19.20
CA PRO A 7 -9.96 19.63 18.61
C PRO A 7 -9.89 18.09 18.58
N PRO A 8 -11.01 17.39 18.81
CA PRO A 8 -11.02 15.94 18.87
C PRO A 8 -10.43 15.33 17.58
N ALA A 9 -9.68 14.24 17.71
CA ALA A 9 -8.90 13.66 16.61
C ALA A 9 -9.74 13.37 15.34
N ALA A 10 -11.03 13.05 15.51
CA ALA A 10 -12.00 12.89 14.42
C ALA A 10 -12.10 14.12 13.50
N ASN A 11 -11.96 15.33 14.05
CA ASN A 11 -11.98 16.59 13.29
C ASN A 11 -10.72 16.75 12.43
N LYS A 12 -9.55 16.31 12.93
CA LYS A 12 -8.29 16.35 12.18
C LYS A 12 -8.31 15.44 10.96
N PHE A 13 -8.77 14.19 11.10
CA PHE A 13 -8.86 13.25 9.98
C PHE A 13 -9.85 13.70 8.90
N ARG A 14 -10.97 14.32 9.32
CA ARG A 14 -11.93 14.91 8.39
C ARG A 14 -11.30 16.05 7.57
N ARG A 15 -10.67 17.03 8.22
CA ARG A 15 -10.01 18.15 7.53
C ARG A 15 -8.89 17.69 6.59
N TYR A 16 -8.12 16.69 6.99
CA TYR A 16 -7.11 16.08 6.13
C TYR A 16 -7.72 15.47 4.87
N ARG A 17 -8.82 14.70 5.00
CA ARG A 17 -9.53 14.13 3.86
C ARG A 17 -10.10 15.20 2.92
N GLU A 18 -10.72 16.25 3.46
CA GLU A 18 -11.27 17.36 2.67
C GLU A 18 -10.15 18.07 1.86
N THR A 19 -8.97 18.24 2.47
CA THR A 19 -7.80 18.84 1.79
C THR A 19 -7.26 17.92 0.69
N GLN A 20 -7.16 16.62 0.94
CA GLN A 20 -6.71 15.65 -0.08
C GLN A 20 -7.73 15.53 -1.23
N GLN A 21 -9.03 15.57 -0.94
CA GLN A 21 -10.09 15.59 -1.95
C GLN A 21 -10.03 16.85 -2.83
N ALA A 22 -9.79 18.03 -2.24
CA ALA A 22 -9.62 19.27 -3.01
C ALA A 22 -8.39 19.23 -3.94
N ARG A 23 -7.40 18.37 -3.65
CA ARG A 23 -6.23 18.10 -4.52
C ARG A 23 -6.50 17.02 -5.58
N GLY A 24 -7.73 16.54 -5.70
CA GLY A 24 -8.10 15.47 -6.64
C GLY A 24 -7.80 14.05 -6.15
N LEU A 25 -7.42 13.86 -4.88
CA LEU A 25 -7.09 12.55 -4.32
C LEU A 25 -8.30 11.88 -3.67
N LYS A 26 -8.48 10.58 -3.91
CA LYS A 26 -9.51 9.75 -3.29
C LYS A 26 -8.89 8.77 -2.30
N LEU A 27 -9.31 8.85 -1.04
CA LEU A 27 -8.91 7.87 -0.03
C LEU A 27 -9.68 6.56 -0.24
N LEU A 28 -8.96 5.47 -0.48
CA LEU A 28 -9.51 4.11 -0.46
C LEU A 28 -9.29 3.51 0.93
N ARG A 29 -10.39 3.07 1.58
CA ARG A 29 -10.33 2.31 2.83
C ARG A 29 -10.62 0.86 2.50
N LEU A 30 -9.55 0.09 2.31
CA LEU A 30 -9.61 -1.32 2.00
C LEU A 30 -9.22 -2.10 3.25
N TRP A 31 -9.98 -3.14 3.55
CA TRP A 31 -9.55 -4.17 4.48
C TRP A 31 -8.80 -5.23 3.67
N ILE A 32 -7.55 -5.48 4.06
CA ILE A 32 -6.73 -6.52 3.45
C ILE A 32 -6.68 -7.74 4.38
N PRO A 33 -6.48 -8.96 3.85
CA PRO A 33 -6.18 -10.10 4.69
C PRO A 33 -4.88 -9.87 5.45
N ASP A 34 -4.82 -10.25 6.72
CA ASP A 34 -3.63 -10.07 7.56
C ASP A 34 -2.57 -11.12 7.20
N PRO A 35 -1.36 -10.73 6.74
CA PRO A 35 -0.29 -11.66 6.42
C PRO A 35 0.22 -12.49 7.61
N ARG A 36 -0.12 -12.09 8.84
CA ARG A 36 0.24 -12.79 10.08
C ARG A 36 -0.82 -13.78 10.55
N ALA A 37 -2.03 -13.74 9.99
CA ALA A 37 -3.07 -14.68 10.36
C ALA A 37 -2.74 -16.10 9.90
N ASP A 38 -3.18 -17.09 10.67
CA ASP A 38 -3.00 -18.49 10.32
C ASP A 38 -3.66 -18.80 8.97
N GLY A 39 -2.98 -19.59 8.15
CA GLY A 39 -3.46 -19.98 6.82
C GLY A 39 -3.25 -18.96 5.71
N PHE A 40 -2.90 -17.69 6.00
CA PHE A 40 -2.65 -16.68 4.97
C PHE A 40 -1.61 -17.14 3.95
N ARG A 41 -0.48 -17.70 4.41
CA ARG A 41 0.59 -18.19 3.53
C ARG A 41 0.12 -19.30 2.58
N ALA A 42 -0.68 -20.23 3.10
CA ALA A 42 -1.21 -21.34 2.30
C ALA A 42 -2.17 -20.82 1.23
N GLU A 43 -3.06 -19.89 1.60
CA GLU A 43 -4.01 -19.30 0.66
C GLU A 43 -3.32 -18.41 -0.38
N ALA A 44 -2.34 -17.59 0.04
CA ALA A 44 -1.52 -16.79 -0.88
C ALA A 44 -0.80 -17.68 -1.90
N HIS A 45 -0.22 -18.80 -1.45
CA HIS A 45 0.42 -19.76 -2.35
C HIS A 45 -0.58 -20.40 -3.31
N ARG A 46 -1.76 -20.80 -2.83
CA ARG A 46 -2.83 -21.38 -3.66
C ARG A 46 -3.27 -20.40 -4.74
N GLN A 47 -3.47 -19.13 -4.39
CA GLN A 47 -3.88 -18.08 -5.34
C GLN A 47 -2.77 -17.77 -6.34
N ALA A 48 -1.53 -17.63 -5.91
CA ALA A 48 -0.39 -17.43 -6.81
C ALA A 48 -0.25 -18.59 -7.81
N SER A 49 -0.46 -19.83 -7.35
CA SER A 49 -0.40 -21.02 -8.22
C SER A 49 -1.49 -21.01 -9.30
N ILE A 50 -2.66 -20.42 -9.03
CA ILE A 50 -3.75 -20.30 -10.01
C ILE A 50 -3.41 -19.29 -11.10
N LEU A 51 -2.72 -18.20 -10.75
CA LEU A 51 -2.32 -17.15 -11.69
C LEU A 51 -1.06 -17.50 -12.48
N LYS A 52 -0.28 -18.48 -12.02
CA LYS A 52 1.00 -18.84 -12.63
C LYS A 52 0.85 -19.17 -14.12
N GLY A 53 1.58 -18.45 -14.96
CA GLY A 53 1.57 -18.57 -16.41
C GLY A 53 0.39 -17.89 -17.11
N SER A 54 -0.45 -17.16 -16.38
CA SER A 54 -1.53 -16.37 -16.98
C SER A 54 -0.97 -15.08 -17.60
N PRO A 55 -1.59 -14.55 -18.67
CA PRO A 55 -1.20 -13.25 -19.23
C PRO A 55 -1.24 -12.13 -18.20
N GLU A 56 -2.21 -12.17 -17.29
CA GLU A 56 -2.37 -11.19 -16.21
C GLU A 56 -1.20 -11.21 -15.21
N GLU A 57 -0.58 -12.38 -14.96
CA GLU A 57 0.63 -12.45 -14.15
C GLU A 57 1.77 -11.68 -14.82
N ALA A 58 1.99 -11.91 -16.12
CA ALA A 58 3.04 -11.23 -16.87
C ALA A 58 2.82 -9.70 -16.91
N ASP A 59 1.59 -9.26 -17.20
CA ASP A 59 1.24 -7.84 -17.25
C ASP A 59 1.41 -7.18 -15.87
N ALA A 60 0.98 -7.84 -14.80
CA ALA A 60 1.12 -7.32 -13.44
C ALA A 60 2.58 -7.21 -13.02
N LEU A 61 3.40 -8.23 -13.30
CA LEU A 61 4.83 -8.21 -12.99
C LEU A 61 5.57 -7.12 -13.76
N ALA A 62 5.29 -6.97 -15.06
CA ALA A 62 5.88 -5.92 -15.90
C ALA A 62 5.49 -4.51 -15.42
N PHE A 63 4.23 -4.32 -15.01
CA PHE A 63 3.81 -3.06 -14.41
C PHE A 63 4.54 -2.77 -13.10
N ILE A 64 4.62 -3.75 -12.20
CA ILE A 64 5.31 -3.60 -10.91
C ILE A 64 6.78 -3.23 -11.13
N GLU A 65 7.48 -3.94 -12.02
CA GLU A 65 8.87 -3.66 -12.37
C GLU A 65 9.05 -2.23 -12.90
N ALA A 66 8.14 -1.76 -13.75
CA ALA A 66 8.23 -0.42 -14.34
C ALA A 66 8.00 0.72 -13.34
N VAL A 67 7.26 0.50 -12.25
CA VAL A 67 6.88 1.55 -11.29
C VAL A 67 7.56 1.42 -9.92
N ALA A 68 8.21 0.29 -9.65
CA ALA A 68 8.87 0.07 -8.37
C ALA A 68 10.16 0.89 -8.28
N ASP A 69 10.19 1.85 -7.36
CA ASP A 69 11.42 2.51 -6.93
C ASP A 69 12.07 1.63 -5.84
N LEU A 70 12.84 0.63 -6.29
CA LEU A 70 13.46 -0.37 -5.42
C LEU A 70 14.70 0.14 -4.65
N GLY A 71 15.09 1.41 -4.86
CA GLY A 71 16.35 1.94 -4.35
C GLY A 71 17.54 1.32 -5.10
N ASP A 72 18.45 2.16 -5.60
CA ASP A 72 19.77 1.69 -5.99
C ASP A 72 20.57 1.46 -4.70
N ASP A 73 20.39 0.28 -4.09
CA ASP A 73 21.23 -0.18 -2.99
C ASP A 73 22.61 -0.46 -3.58
N GLY A 74 23.38 0.61 -3.79
CA GLY A 74 24.65 0.63 -4.50
C GLY A 74 25.51 -0.56 -4.12
N GLU A 75 25.71 -1.44 -5.10
CA GLU A 75 26.74 -2.45 -5.10
C GLU A 75 28.10 -1.73 -5.21
N SER A 76 28.54 -1.07 -4.13
CA SER A 76 29.95 -0.85 -3.86
C SER A 76 30.50 -2.11 -3.19
N ALA A 77 30.44 -3.22 -3.94
CA ALA A 77 31.28 -4.37 -3.68
C ALA A 77 32.57 -4.17 -4.50
N ALA A 78 33.58 -3.61 -3.85
CA ALA A 78 35.00 -3.76 -4.16
C ALA A 78 35.44 -3.60 -5.63
N GLN A 79 35.94 -2.41 -5.96
CA GLN A 79 37.31 -2.19 -6.47
C GLN A 79 37.64 -0.70 -6.58
#